data_AF-A0AAJ5LMX6-F1
#
_entry.id   AF-A0AAJ5LMX6-F1
#
_cell.length_a   1.000
_cell.length_b   1.000
_cell.length_c   1.000
_cell.angle_alpha   90.00
_cell.angle_beta   90.00
_cell.angle_gamma   90.00
#
_symmetry.space_group_name_H-M   'P 1'
#
loop_
_entity.id
_entity.type
_entity.pdbx_description
1 polymer ?
#
loop_
_entity_poly.entity_id
_entity_poly.type
_entity_poly.pdbx_seq_one_letter_code
_entity_poly.pdbx_strand_id
1 'polypeptide(L)'
;MSTTVYHALEQIANTPGTNDKLALLKTHVDSEAFQRVLIYMLNPFITFGIRPARASQFGAEEFSQETWSMLDQLAARGLTGHRAEEAVTRALTSLNPESSELLWRILSKDPRAGFSETSVNKVCSGLIPEFSYMRCSLPHHTNLSEWNWAAGIYSQVKADGMFVNVTIEANEVSLTSRAGTLLPGAPFQELLDGLRQLPTGQAHGELLVECDGKILPREVGNGMLNSVVQGGQFDLGCRPIIKLWDQIPLASVKKGGRCDTPYKDRFGQLTDLVTALAHSAISMIETRIVYSFKEAIDHYVVWDANKVSSVQIKYHPYK
;
A
#
# COMPACT_ATOMS: atom_id res chain seq x y z
N MET A 1 28.48 13.41 9.18
CA MET A 1 27.97 12.44 8.17
C MET A 1 26.54 12.75 7.78
N SER A 2 25.65 13.04 8.75
CA SER A 2 24.28 13.55 8.51
C SER A 2 24.24 14.82 7.65
N THR A 3 25.09 15.79 7.95
CA THR A 3 25.25 17.04 7.18
C THR A 3 25.54 16.78 5.70
N THR A 4 26.42 15.82 5.41
CA THR A 4 26.75 15.42 4.03
C THR A 4 25.54 14.85 3.30
N VAL A 5 24.73 14.03 3.97
CA VAL A 5 23.49 13.48 3.39
C VAL A 5 22.46 14.59 3.15
N TYR A 6 22.30 15.52 4.10
CA TYR A 6 21.43 16.68 3.94
C TYR A 6 21.83 17.53 2.72
N HIS A 7 23.11 17.89 2.59
CA HIS A 7 23.59 18.66 1.44
C HIS A 7 23.42 17.92 0.11
N ALA A 8 23.62 16.59 0.08
CA ALA A 8 23.34 15.81 -1.12
C ALA A 8 21.86 15.88 -1.52
N LEU A 9 20.93 15.80 -0.56
CA LEU A 9 19.50 15.99 -0.82
C LEU A 9 19.20 17.40 -1.34
N GLU A 10 19.81 18.44 -0.76
CA GLU A 10 19.65 19.83 -1.23
C GLU A 10 20.21 20.05 -2.63
N GLN A 11 21.36 19.46 -2.95
CA GLN A 11 21.95 19.54 -4.28
C GLN A 11 21.03 18.90 -5.33
N ILE A 12 20.46 17.73 -5.03
CA ILE A 12 19.48 17.07 -5.89
C ILE A 12 18.20 17.92 -6.00
N ALA A 13 17.72 18.48 -4.89
CA ALA A 13 16.51 19.30 -4.84
C ALA A 13 16.60 20.50 -5.79
N ASN A 14 17.72 21.21 -5.75
CA ASN A 14 18.01 22.42 -6.51
C ASN A 14 18.39 22.16 -7.98
N THR A 15 18.48 20.90 -8.40
CA THR A 15 18.75 20.54 -9.79
C THR A 15 17.46 20.58 -10.62
N PRO A 16 17.40 21.27 -11.77
CA PRO A 16 16.12 21.52 -12.47
C PRO A 16 15.59 20.29 -13.24
N GLY A 17 16.46 19.45 -13.79
CA GLY A 17 16.07 18.34 -14.67
C GLY A 17 15.89 17.00 -13.95
N THR A 18 14.80 16.26 -14.25
CA THR A 18 14.56 14.92 -13.68
C THR A 18 15.70 13.94 -13.97
N ASN A 19 16.27 13.97 -15.18
CA ASN A 19 17.39 13.11 -15.54
C ASN A 19 18.69 13.52 -14.83
N ASP A 20 18.91 14.82 -14.65
CA ASP A 20 20.07 15.35 -13.93
C ASP A 20 19.99 14.99 -12.43
N LYS A 21 18.78 15.06 -11.84
CA LYS A 21 18.52 14.56 -10.49
C LYS A 21 18.84 13.07 -10.36
N LEU A 22 18.47 12.25 -11.34
CA LEU A 22 18.81 10.82 -11.34
C LEU A 22 20.32 10.58 -11.45
N ALA A 23 21.03 11.40 -12.23
CA ALA A 23 22.48 11.32 -12.34
C ALA A 23 23.18 11.66 -11.01
N LEU A 24 22.75 12.73 -10.33
CA LEU A 24 23.25 13.08 -8.99
C LEU A 24 22.85 12.05 -7.93
N LEU A 25 21.63 11.52 -7.99
CA LEU A 25 21.21 10.45 -7.09
C LEU A 25 22.14 9.24 -7.23
N LYS A 26 22.56 8.91 -8.45
CA LYS A 26 23.51 7.83 -8.73
C LYS A 26 24.89 8.07 -8.14
N THR A 27 25.37 9.30 -8.08
CA THR A 27 26.69 9.59 -7.49
C THR A 27 26.69 9.48 -5.96
N HIS A 28 25.54 9.58 -5.31
CA HIS A 28 25.43 9.52 -3.84
C HIS A 28 24.95 8.17 -3.30
N VAL A 29 24.27 7.35 -4.13
CA VAL A 29 23.61 6.13 -3.65
C VAL A 29 24.56 5.04 -3.16
N ASP A 30 25.84 5.06 -3.53
CA ASP A 30 26.83 4.08 -3.04
C ASP A 30 27.20 4.32 -1.55
N SER A 31 26.86 5.48 -1.00
CA SER A 31 27.08 5.77 0.41
C SER A 31 26.07 5.05 1.29
N GLU A 32 26.54 4.16 2.18
CA GLU A 32 25.69 3.45 3.15
C GLU A 32 24.84 4.40 4.02
N ALA A 33 25.41 5.54 4.43
CA ALA A 33 24.70 6.54 5.20
C ALA A 33 23.53 7.16 4.40
N PHE A 34 23.75 7.42 3.11
CA PHE A 34 22.72 7.93 2.22
C PHE A 34 21.64 6.88 1.97
N GLN A 35 22.03 5.62 1.70
CA GLN A 35 21.11 4.50 1.55
C GLN A 35 20.23 4.32 2.79
N ARG A 36 20.80 4.34 4.00
CA ARG A 36 20.03 4.21 5.25
C ARG A 36 18.98 5.30 5.38
N VAL A 37 19.33 6.55 5.08
CA VAL A 37 18.41 7.69 5.09
C VAL A 37 17.29 7.49 4.05
N LEU A 38 17.63 7.08 2.82
CA LEU A 38 16.63 6.77 1.79
C LEU A 38 15.69 5.64 2.21
N ILE A 39 16.22 4.57 2.83
CA ILE A 39 15.42 3.46 3.34
C ILE A 39 14.42 3.96 4.38
N TYR A 40 14.85 4.71 5.40
CA TYR A 40 13.94 5.19 6.45
C TYR A 40 12.86 6.13 5.91
N MET A 41 13.22 6.99 4.93
CA MET A 41 12.27 7.88 4.27
C MET A 41 11.28 7.14 3.36
N LEU A 42 11.77 6.28 2.48
CA LEU A 42 11.00 5.81 1.32
C LEU A 42 10.52 4.37 1.43
N ASN A 43 11.07 3.58 2.34
CA ASN A 43 10.61 2.20 2.55
C ASN A 43 9.17 2.23 3.13
N PRO A 44 8.16 1.68 2.42
CA PRO A 44 6.77 1.73 2.84
C PRO A 44 6.49 0.90 4.10
N PHE A 45 7.36 -0.06 4.42
CA PHE A 45 7.25 -0.91 5.60
C PHE A 45 7.74 -0.25 6.90
N ILE A 46 8.48 0.86 6.80
CA ILE A 46 8.95 1.62 7.95
C ILE A 46 7.95 2.75 8.23
N THR A 47 7.26 2.69 9.39
CA THR A 47 6.36 3.75 9.85
C THR A 47 6.76 4.22 11.23
N PHE A 48 6.81 5.54 11.44
CA PHE A 48 7.19 6.11 12.75
C PHE A 48 6.00 6.38 13.68
N GLY A 49 4.77 6.31 13.16
CA GLY A 49 3.56 6.57 13.95
C GLY A 49 3.37 8.04 14.38
N ILE A 50 4.22 8.96 13.93
CA ILE A 50 4.20 10.38 14.25
C ILE A 50 4.53 11.22 13.02
N ARG A 51 3.92 12.40 12.92
CA ARG A 51 4.25 13.43 11.92
C ARG A 51 4.46 14.76 12.64
N PRO A 52 5.70 15.10 13.00
CA PRO A 52 5.98 16.32 13.77
C PRO A 52 5.88 17.58 12.90
N ALA A 53 5.58 18.70 13.55
CA ALA A 53 5.81 20.01 12.95
C ALA A 53 7.31 20.27 12.79
N ARG A 54 7.68 21.20 11.90
CA ARG A 54 9.05 21.70 11.83
C ARG A 54 9.39 22.46 13.10
N ALA A 55 10.62 22.28 13.59
CA ALA A 55 11.12 23.10 14.68
C ALA A 55 11.32 24.56 14.24
N SER A 56 11.04 25.48 15.14
CA SER A 56 11.30 26.92 15.00
C SER A 56 12.46 27.40 15.88
N GLN A 57 12.96 26.52 16.74
CA GLN A 57 14.10 26.74 17.64
C GLN A 57 15.06 25.57 17.47
N PHE A 58 16.35 25.85 17.51
CA PHE A 58 17.41 24.90 17.23
C PHE A 58 18.50 25.00 18.29
N GLY A 59 19.14 23.88 18.57
CA GLY A 59 20.35 23.82 19.36
C GLY A 59 21.58 23.76 18.46
N ALA A 60 22.62 23.09 18.95
CA ALA A 60 23.90 22.96 18.26
C ALA A 60 24.30 21.50 18.01
N GLU A 61 23.48 20.53 18.41
CA GLU A 61 23.81 19.12 18.27
C GLU A 61 23.72 18.66 16.82
N GLU A 62 24.56 17.69 16.47
CA GLU A 62 24.48 17.01 15.18
C GLU A 62 23.61 15.76 15.27
N PHE A 63 22.95 15.41 14.16
CA PHE A 63 22.24 14.14 14.05
C PHE A 63 23.25 13.01 14.25
N SER A 64 22.97 12.17 15.25
CA SER A 64 23.92 11.19 15.76
C SER A 64 23.32 9.78 15.85
N GLN A 65 24.06 8.86 16.47
CA GLN A 65 23.57 7.51 16.75
C GLN A 65 22.38 7.51 17.72
N GLU A 66 22.25 8.50 18.59
CA GLU A 66 21.09 8.63 19.48
C GLU A 66 19.82 8.94 18.67
N THR A 67 19.94 9.82 17.67
CA THR A 67 18.84 10.11 16.74
C THR A 67 18.43 8.86 15.95
N TRP A 68 19.41 8.05 15.51
CA TRP A 68 19.14 6.76 14.88
C TRP A 68 18.42 5.79 15.82
N SER A 69 18.89 5.66 17.06
CA SER A 69 18.24 4.79 18.05
C SER A 69 16.79 5.20 18.32
N MET A 70 16.51 6.50 18.36
CA MET A 70 15.14 7.00 18.49
C MET A 70 14.28 6.60 17.27
N LEU A 71 14.80 6.77 16.05
CA LEU A 71 14.10 6.36 14.82
C LEU A 71 13.82 4.85 14.81
N ASP A 72 14.77 4.03 15.26
CA ASP A 72 14.63 2.58 15.36
C ASP A 72 13.51 2.21 16.35
N GLN A 73 13.48 2.86 17.51
CA GLN A 73 12.44 2.66 18.53
C GLN A 73 11.05 3.10 18.03
N LEU A 74 10.96 4.19 17.27
CA LEU A 74 9.71 4.64 16.65
C LEU A 74 9.24 3.64 15.58
N ALA A 75 10.15 3.20 14.71
CA ALA A 75 9.86 2.24 13.64
C ALA A 75 9.39 0.88 14.18
N ALA A 76 10.01 0.41 15.27
CA ALA A 76 9.66 -0.83 15.95
C ALA A 76 8.47 -0.69 16.92
N ARG A 77 7.84 0.49 17.01
CA ARG A 77 6.77 0.81 17.98
C ARG A 77 7.18 0.59 19.45
N GLY A 78 8.47 0.63 19.76
CA GLY A 78 9.00 0.64 21.13
C GLY A 78 8.86 1.99 21.83
N LEU A 79 8.75 3.07 21.06
CA LEU A 79 8.45 4.42 21.53
C LEU A 79 7.16 4.93 20.89
N THR A 80 6.12 5.20 21.69
CA THR A 80 4.78 5.55 21.21
C THR A 80 4.09 6.61 22.09
N GLY A 81 2.95 7.12 21.63
CA GLY A 81 2.12 8.08 22.37
C GLY A 81 2.85 9.39 22.71
N HIS A 82 2.48 10.01 23.84
CA HIS A 82 3.10 11.27 24.28
C HIS A 82 4.62 11.18 24.47
N ARG A 83 5.14 10.00 24.87
CA ARG A 83 6.59 9.79 25.00
C ARG A 83 7.32 9.93 23.66
N ALA A 84 6.71 9.46 22.57
CA ALA A 84 7.24 9.63 21.22
C ALA A 84 7.23 11.11 20.81
N GLU A 85 6.14 11.81 21.09
CA GLU A 85 5.98 13.23 20.78
C GLU A 85 7.01 14.11 21.51
N GLU A 86 7.20 13.88 22.81
CA GLU A 86 8.20 14.59 23.62
C GLU A 86 9.62 14.31 23.13
N ALA A 87 9.96 13.05 22.86
CA ALA A 87 11.28 12.65 22.40
C ALA A 87 11.61 13.26 21.03
N VAL A 88 10.67 13.20 20.09
CA VAL A 88 10.83 13.78 18.74
C VAL A 88 10.95 15.30 18.82
N THR A 89 10.10 15.96 19.63
CA THR A 89 10.15 17.41 19.79
C THR A 89 11.50 17.84 20.36
N ARG A 90 11.98 17.16 21.41
CA ARG A 90 13.29 17.42 22.02
C ARG A 90 14.42 17.23 21.03
N ALA A 91 14.41 16.14 20.26
CA ALA A 91 15.42 15.88 19.25
C ALA A 91 15.42 16.97 18.16
N LEU A 92 14.25 17.37 17.65
CA LEU A 92 14.16 18.41 16.63
C LEU A 92 14.66 19.77 17.13
N THR A 93 14.45 20.10 18.40
CA THR A 93 14.88 21.40 18.96
C THR A 93 16.30 21.41 19.51
N SER A 94 16.91 20.26 19.83
CA SER A 94 18.31 20.19 20.28
C SER A 94 19.31 20.18 19.12
N LEU A 95 18.89 19.67 17.97
CA LEU A 95 19.69 19.60 16.76
C LEU A 95 19.90 20.98 16.14
N ASN A 96 21.01 21.13 15.41
CA ASN A 96 21.23 22.25 14.52
C ASN A 96 20.23 22.23 13.33
N PRO A 97 20.09 23.34 12.58
CA PRO A 97 19.05 23.45 11.55
C PRO A 97 19.08 22.36 10.48
N GLU A 98 20.27 21.97 10.01
CA GLU A 98 20.45 20.98 8.93
C GLU A 98 20.11 19.57 9.41
N SER A 99 20.62 19.20 10.59
CA SER A 99 20.33 17.93 11.24
C SER A 99 18.87 17.81 11.65
N SER A 100 18.26 18.88 12.15
CA SER A 100 16.83 18.94 12.45
C SER A 100 15.98 18.78 11.19
N GLU A 101 16.30 19.46 10.10
CA GLU A 101 15.55 19.34 8.84
C GLU A 101 15.70 17.92 8.25
N LEU A 102 16.90 17.31 8.33
CA LEU A 102 17.10 15.92 7.92
C LEU A 102 16.21 14.96 8.74
N LEU A 103 16.19 15.09 10.07
CA LEU A 103 15.33 14.29 10.94
C LEU A 103 13.84 14.50 10.59
N TRP A 104 13.42 15.75 10.37
CA TRP A 104 12.05 16.07 10.01
C TRP A 104 11.65 15.44 8.66
N ARG A 105 12.53 15.46 7.64
CA ARG A 105 12.32 14.80 6.35
C ARG A 105 12.18 13.28 6.49
N ILE A 106 13.00 12.67 7.34
CA ILE A 106 12.90 11.24 7.67
C ILE A 106 11.54 10.92 8.27
N LEU A 107 11.16 11.60 9.36
CA LEU A 107 9.90 11.35 10.06
C LEU A 107 8.67 11.63 9.19
N SER A 108 8.76 12.64 8.32
CA SER A 108 7.70 12.99 7.37
C SER A 108 7.64 12.08 6.14
N LYS A 109 8.64 11.20 5.96
CA LYS A 109 8.80 10.33 4.79
C LYS A 109 8.80 11.11 3.46
N ASP A 110 9.46 12.26 3.45
CA ASP A 110 9.56 13.15 2.28
C ASP A 110 11.00 13.65 2.12
N PRO A 111 11.75 13.18 1.08
CA PRO A 111 13.11 13.63 0.83
C PRO A 111 13.24 15.12 0.51
N ARG A 112 12.14 15.80 0.14
CA ARG A 112 12.12 17.20 -0.32
C ARG A 112 13.05 17.52 -1.50
N ALA A 113 13.40 16.49 -2.29
CA ALA A 113 14.35 16.62 -3.40
C ALA A 113 13.73 16.33 -4.78
N GLY A 114 12.42 16.08 -4.86
CA GLY A 114 11.71 15.87 -6.13
C GLY A 114 12.01 14.50 -6.78
N PHE A 115 12.29 13.48 -5.97
CA PHE A 115 12.39 12.09 -6.38
C PHE A 115 11.63 11.18 -5.41
N SER A 116 11.29 9.97 -5.85
CA SER A 116 10.55 8.98 -5.06
C SER A 116 11.31 7.64 -5.00
N GLU A 117 10.73 6.63 -4.34
CA GLU A 117 11.22 5.25 -4.33
C GLU A 117 11.45 4.71 -5.75
N THR A 118 10.58 5.07 -6.69
CA THR A 118 10.71 4.69 -8.11
C THR A 118 12.01 5.23 -8.72
N SER A 119 12.38 6.47 -8.39
CA SER A 119 13.63 7.07 -8.87
C SER A 119 14.86 6.41 -8.24
N VAL A 120 14.80 6.13 -6.93
CA VAL A 120 15.88 5.42 -6.23
C VAL A 120 16.08 4.03 -6.82
N ASN A 121 15.01 3.26 -7.03
CA ASN A 121 15.10 1.91 -7.59
C ASN A 121 15.48 1.86 -9.07
N LYS A 122 15.35 2.96 -9.83
CA LYS A 122 15.94 3.05 -11.18
C LYS A 122 17.47 3.09 -11.14
N VAL A 123 18.03 3.66 -10.07
CA VAL A 123 19.46 3.90 -9.92
C VAL A 123 20.14 2.79 -9.13
N CYS A 124 19.50 2.35 -8.05
CA CYS A 124 19.94 1.25 -7.19
C CYS A 124 18.76 0.28 -7.01
N SER A 125 18.66 -0.70 -7.90
CA SER A 125 17.52 -1.62 -7.96
C SER A 125 17.39 -2.45 -6.69
N GLY A 126 16.22 -2.42 -6.06
CA GLY A 126 15.90 -3.21 -4.87
C GLY A 126 16.28 -2.55 -3.55
N LEU A 127 16.84 -1.34 -3.56
CA LEU A 127 17.17 -0.61 -2.34
C LEU A 127 15.91 -0.27 -1.53
N ILE A 128 14.84 0.17 -2.22
CA ILE A 128 13.55 0.41 -1.58
C ILE A 128 12.61 -0.73 -1.96
N PRO A 129 12.07 -1.49 -0.99
CA PRO A 129 11.08 -2.51 -1.28
C PRO A 129 9.85 -1.94 -2.01
N GLU A 130 9.49 -2.53 -3.14
CA GLU A 130 8.30 -2.20 -3.92
C GLU A 130 7.33 -3.37 -3.88
N PHE A 131 6.06 -3.12 -3.56
CA PHE A 131 5.01 -4.10 -3.74
C PHE A 131 4.33 -3.88 -5.09
N SER A 132 4.52 -4.81 -6.04
CA SER A 132 3.90 -4.73 -7.36
C SER A 132 2.45 -5.22 -7.28
N TYR A 133 1.50 -4.36 -7.61
CA TYR A 133 0.10 -4.74 -7.80
C TYR A 133 -0.51 -3.94 -8.97
N MET A 134 -1.51 -4.51 -9.62
CA MET A 134 -2.17 -3.88 -10.77
C MET A 134 -3.02 -2.68 -10.31
N ARG A 135 -2.74 -1.52 -10.90
CA ARG A 135 -3.49 -0.26 -10.65
C ARG A 135 -4.56 -0.04 -11.72
N CYS A 136 -5.62 0.65 -11.33
CA CYS A 136 -6.60 1.18 -12.29
C CYS A 136 -6.13 2.51 -12.88
N SER A 137 -6.40 2.70 -14.17
CA SER A 137 -6.25 4.00 -14.85
C SER A 137 -7.57 4.75 -14.83
N LEU A 138 -7.51 6.09 -14.80
CA LEU A 138 -8.69 6.91 -15.01
C LEU A 138 -9.18 6.78 -16.46
N PRO A 139 -10.49 6.94 -16.74
CA PRO A 139 -11.04 6.84 -18.09
C PRO A 139 -10.32 7.71 -19.12
N HIS A 140 -9.98 8.96 -18.78
CA HIS A 140 -9.30 9.88 -19.70
C HIS A 140 -7.81 9.56 -19.93
N HIS A 141 -7.23 8.65 -19.15
CA HIS A 141 -5.89 8.10 -19.38
C HIS A 141 -5.93 6.79 -20.20
N THR A 142 -7.11 6.38 -20.67
CA THR A 142 -7.31 5.11 -21.36
C THR A 142 -8.06 5.35 -22.67
N ASN A 143 -7.62 4.72 -23.77
CA ASN A 143 -8.35 4.80 -25.03
C ASN A 143 -9.52 3.80 -25.05
N LEU A 144 -10.63 4.16 -24.41
CA LEU A 144 -11.82 3.30 -24.30
C LEU A 144 -12.48 2.96 -25.65
N SER A 145 -12.15 3.71 -26.71
CA SER A 145 -12.66 3.44 -28.06
C SER A 145 -12.00 2.22 -28.70
N GLU A 146 -10.81 1.81 -28.26
CA GLU A 146 -10.09 0.63 -28.74
C GLU A 146 -10.54 -0.68 -28.04
N TRP A 147 -11.44 -0.59 -27.06
CA TRP A 147 -11.89 -1.75 -26.32
C TRP A 147 -12.91 -2.56 -27.13
N ASN A 148 -12.78 -3.89 -27.11
CA ASN A 148 -13.76 -4.76 -27.75
C ASN A 148 -14.99 -4.93 -26.84
N TRP A 149 -15.84 -3.92 -26.82
CA TRP A 149 -17.07 -3.94 -26.03
C TRP A 149 -18.01 -5.10 -26.39
N ALA A 150 -18.00 -5.55 -27.65
CA ALA A 150 -18.80 -6.69 -28.09
C ALA A 150 -18.38 -8.01 -27.44
N ALA A 151 -17.12 -8.14 -26.98
CA ALA A 151 -16.66 -9.30 -26.23
C ALA A 151 -17.17 -9.32 -24.77
N GLY A 152 -17.80 -8.25 -24.31
CA GLY A 152 -18.20 -8.07 -22.91
C GLY A 152 -17.04 -7.60 -22.04
N ILE A 153 -17.28 -6.53 -21.28
CA ILE A 153 -16.32 -5.93 -20.35
C ILE A 153 -16.78 -6.19 -18.92
N TYR A 154 -15.83 -6.52 -18.05
CA TYR A 154 -16.12 -6.75 -16.63
C TYR A 154 -16.24 -5.40 -15.93
N SER A 155 -17.44 -5.08 -15.44
CA SER A 155 -17.75 -3.89 -14.66
C SER A 155 -17.96 -4.31 -13.21
N GLN A 156 -17.04 -3.95 -12.32
CA GLN A 156 -16.97 -4.44 -10.94
C GLN A 156 -17.21 -3.32 -9.95
N VAL A 157 -17.98 -3.61 -8.90
CA VAL A 157 -18.14 -2.67 -7.79
C VAL A 157 -16.78 -2.39 -7.17
N LYS A 158 -16.46 -1.10 -6.97
CA LYS A 158 -15.27 -0.73 -6.21
C LYS A 158 -15.60 -0.86 -4.72
N ALA A 159 -15.17 -1.96 -4.11
CA ALA A 159 -15.20 -2.08 -2.65
C ALA A 159 -14.42 -0.92 -2.01
N ASP A 160 -14.89 -0.48 -0.85
CA ASP A 160 -14.38 0.71 -0.18
C ASP A 160 -13.86 0.39 1.22
N GLY A 161 -12.80 -0.42 1.27
CA GLY A 161 -12.19 -0.91 2.49
C GLY A 161 -10.68 -0.78 2.46
N MET A 162 -10.00 -1.86 2.83
CA MET A 162 -8.56 -2.01 2.78
C MET A 162 -8.17 -3.08 1.75
N PHE A 163 -7.45 -2.67 0.71
CA PHE A 163 -6.84 -3.61 -0.24
C PHE A 163 -5.95 -4.63 0.48
N VAL A 164 -6.07 -5.89 0.09
CA VAL A 164 -5.30 -7.01 0.61
C VAL A 164 -4.82 -7.93 -0.53
N ASN A 165 -3.57 -8.40 -0.42
CA ASN A 165 -3.13 -9.59 -1.14
C ASN A 165 -3.22 -10.79 -0.21
N VAL A 166 -3.80 -11.87 -0.72
CA VAL A 166 -3.85 -13.18 -0.08
C VAL A 166 -2.81 -14.06 -0.76
N THR A 167 -1.67 -14.29 -0.13
CA THR A 167 -0.66 -15.22 -0.65
C THR A 167 -0.95 -16.60 -0.11
N ILE A 168 -1.23 -17.55 -1.01
CA ILE A 168 -1.53 -18.94 -0.71
C ILE A 168 -0.38 -19.80 -1.20
N GLU A 169 0.30 -20.45 -0.27
CA GLU A 169 1.35 -21.43 -0.50
C GLU A 169 0.91 -22.81 0.02
N ALA A 170 1.70 -23.86 -0.24
CA ALA A 170 1.29 -25.24 0.06
C ALA A 170 0.88 -25.46 1.53
N ASN A 171 1.48 -24.73 2.47
CA ASN A 171 1.25 -24.91 3.91
C ASN A 171 0.78 -23.65 4.64
N GLU A 172 0.76 -22.50 3.96
CA GLU A 172 0.58 -21.20 4.61
C GLU A 172 -0.31 -20.28 3.77
N VAL A 173 -1.12 -19.48 4.47
CA VAL A 173 -1.86 -18.37 3.89
C VAL A 173 -1.50 -17.13 4.68
N SER A 174 -1.14 -16.06 3.97
CA SER A 174 -0.84 -14.76 4.57
C SER A 174 -1.61 -13.63 3.90
N LEU A 175 -1.95 -12.63 4.69
CA LEU A 175 -2.63 -11.42 4.24
C LEU A 175 -1.65 -10.25 4.32
N THR A 176 -1.44 -9.54 3.22
CA THR A 176 -0.59 -8.34 3.18
C THR A 176 -1.35 -7.14 2.67
N SER A 177 -1.17 -5.99 3.32
CA SER A 177 -1.75 -4.72 2.88
C SER A 177 -1.14 -4.27 1.55
N ARG A 178 -1.71 -3.22 0.95
CA ARG A 178 -1.13 -2.56 -0.23
C ARG A 178 0.32 -2.10 -0.03
N ALA A 179 0.69 -1.71 1.19
CA ALA A 179 2.05 -1.30 1.53
C ALA A 179 2.97 -2.49 1.85
N GLY A 180 2.44 -3.71 1.74
CA GLY A 180 3.12 -4.97 2.05
C GLY A 180 3.09 -5.35 3.53
N THR A 181 2.49 -4.54 4.42
CA THR A 181 2.38 -4.88 5.85
C THR A 181 1.68 -6.21 6.03
N LEU A 182 2.32 -7.17 6.69
CA LEU A 182 1.71 -8.44 7.06
C LEU A 182 0.64 -8.20 8.14
N LEU A 183 -0.57 -8.69 7.91
CA LEU A 183 -1.65 -8.63 8.90
C LEU A 183 -1.46 -9.76 9.94
N PRO A 184 -1.81 -9.52 11.21
CA PRO A 184 -1.71 -10.55 12.26
C PRO A 184 -2.65 -11.72 11.96
N GLY A 185 -2.23 -12.96 12.23
CA GLY A 185 -3.03 -14.14 11.92
C GLY A 185 -4.30 -14.28 12.77
N ALA A 186 -4.17 -14.18 14.09
CA ALA A 186 -5.25 -14.51 15.03
C ALA A 186 -6.57 -13.76 14.79
N PRO A 187 -6.59 -12.43 14.54
CA PRO A 187 -7.84 -11.72 14.28
C PRO A 187 -8.50 -12.07 12.94
N PHE A 188 -7.75 -12.65 11.99
CA PHE A 188 -8.22 -12.98 10.65
C PHE A 188 -8.31 -14.50 10.41
N GLN A 189 -8.28 -15.29 11.47
CA GLN A 189 -8.17 -16.75 11.40
C GLN A 189 -9.30 -17.41 10.59
N GLU A 190 -10.55 -16.94 10.77
CA GLU A 190 -11.71 -17.41 10.00
C GLU A 190 -11.46 -17.28 8.48
N LEU A 191 -10.95 -16.11 8.04
CA LEU A 191 -10.62 -15.89 6.64
C LEU A 191 -9.45 -16.77 6.19
N LEU A 192 -8.39 -16.87 6.99
CA LEU A 192 -7.21 -17.67 6.65
C LEU A 192 -7.57 -19.14 6.43
N ASP A 193 -8.43 -19.70 7.27
CA ASP A 193 -8.85 -21.10 7.16
C ASP A 193 -9.73 -21.36 5.92
N GLY A 194 -10.62 -20.43 5.58
CA GLY A 194 -11.38 -20.50 4.33
C GLY A 194 -10.49 -20.33 3.09
N LEU A 195 -9.58 -19.35 3.10
CA LEU A 195 -8.70 -19.03 1.97
C LEU A 195 -7.64 -20.11 1.71
N ARG A 196 -7.26 -20.92 2.72
CA ARG A 196 -6.31 -22.04 2.56
C ARG A 196 -6.82 -23.13 1.60
N GLN A 197 -8.11 -23.18 1.33
CA GLN A 197 -8.71 -24.12 0.39
C GLN A 197 -8.58 -23.70 -1.08
N LEU A 198 -8.18 -22.44 -1.34
CA LEU A 198 -7.88 -21.97 -2.69
C LEU A 198 -6.54 -22.55 -3.17
N PRO A 199 -6.34 -22.69 -4.50
CA PRO A 199 -5.07 -23.18 -5.04
C PRO A 199 -3.92 -22.19 -4.79
N THR A 200 -2.69 -22.69 -4.84
CA THR A 200 -1.48 -21.86 -4.72
C THR A 200 -1.48 -20.69 -5.70
N GLY A 201 -1.20 -19.49 -5.19
CA GLY A 201 -1.25 -18.26 -5.96
C GLY A 201 -1.40 -17.05 -5.04
N GLN A 202 -1.51 -15.88 -5.63
CA GLN A 202 -1.87 -14.67 -4.91
C GLN A 202 -3.23 -14.17 -5.37
N ALA A 203 -4.22 -14.23 -4.49
CA ALA A 203 -5.51 -13.62 -4.72
C ALA A 203 -5.49 -12.14 -4.29
N HIS A 204 -6.25 -11.31 -4.99
CA HIS A 204 -6.39 -9.88 -4.71
C HIS A 204 -7.83 -9.57 -4.31
N GLY A 205 -7.98 -8.80 -3.25
CA GLY A 205 -9.28 -8.46 -2.71
C GLY A 205 -9.28 -7.21 -1.83
N GLU A 206 -10.45 -6.89 -1.29
CA GLU A 206 -10.64 -5.81 -0.33
C GLU A 206 -11.19 -6.42 0.96
N LEU A 207 -10.54 -6.11 2.08
CA LEU A 207 -11.06 -6.36 3.41
C LEU A 207 -12.05 -5.27 3.80
N LEU A 208 -13.18 -5.71 4.33
CA LEU A 208 -14.24 -4.89 4.90
C LEU A 208 -14.56 -5.41 6.30
N VAL A 209 -15.28 -4.62 7.08
CA VAL A 209 -15.79 -5.04 8.38
C VAL A 209 -17.29 -5.14 8.30
N GLU A 210 -17.83 -6.27 8.71
CA GLU A 210 -19.25 -6.51 8.89
C GLU A 210 -19.55 -6.52 10.39
N CYS A 211 -20.56 -5.77 10.83
CA CYS A 211 -21.11 -5.85 12.18
C CYS A 211 -22.60 -6.15 12.11
N ASP A 212 -23.05 -7.19 12.81
CA ASP A 212 -24.45 -7.63 12.83
C ASP A 212 -25.08 -7.78 11.43
N GLY A 213 -24.30 -8.34 10.50
CA GLY A 213 -24.71 -8.57 9.10
C GLY A 213 -24.72 -7.32 8.21
N LYS A 214 -24.18 -6.19 8.69
CA LYS A 214 -24.07 -4.94 7.90
C LYS A 214 -22.62 -4.54 7.72
N ILE A 215 -22.22 -4.27 6.49
CA ILE A 215 -20.90 -3.74 6.17
C ILE A 215 -20.79 -2.31 6.70
N LEU A 216 -19.75 -2.04 7.47
CA LEU A 216 -19.49 -0.72 8.04
C LEU A 216 -19.08 0.28 6.95
N PRO A 217 -19.38 1.58 7.14
CA PRO A 217 -18.82 2.65 6.32
C PRO A 217 -17.29 2.63 6.35
N ARG A 218 -16.66 3.00 5.22
CA ARG A 218 -15.19 2.98 5.01
C ARG A 218 -14.41 3.53 6.20
N GLU A 219 -14.75 4.72 6.68
CA GLU A 219 -14.01 5.40 7.75
C GLU A 219 -13.97 4.57 9.04
N VAL A 220 -15.12 4.03 9.44
CA VAL A 220 -15.25 3.22 10.65
C VAL A 220 -14.61 1.84 10.45
N GLY A 221 -14.92 1.17 9.34
CA GLY A 221 -14.37 -0.15 9.03
C GLY A 221 -12.85 -0.14 8.91
N ASN A 222 -12.27 0.84 8.22
CA ASN A 222 -10.82 0.98 8.10
C ASN A 222 -10.18 1.41 9.42
N GLY A 223 -10.83 2.26 10.22
CA GLY A 223 -10.39 2.58 11.57
C GLY A 223 -10.24 1.32 12.43
N MET A 224 -11.24 0.44 12.39
CA MET A 224 -11.23 -0.84 13.10
C MET A 224 -10.15 -1.78 12.57
N LEU A 225 -10.06 -1.97 11.25
CA LEU A 225 -8.99 -2.79 10.63
C LEU A 225 -7.60 -2.31 11.03
N ASN A 226 -7.35 -1.00 11.02
CA ASN A 226 -6.07 -0.43 11.44
C ASN A 226 -5.78 -0.68 12.92
N SER A 227 -6.80 -0.58 13.79
CA SER A 227 -6.65 -0.90 15.21
C SER A 227 -6.30 -2.37 15.42
N VAL A 228 -7.01 -3.28 14.76
CA VAL A 228 -6.74 -4.73 14.82
C VAL A 228 -5.35 -5.08 14.32
N VAL A 229 -4.91 -4.48 13.21
CA VAL A 229 -3.55 -4.66 12.68
C VAL A 229 -2.48 -4.19 13.67
N GLN A 230 -2.79 -3.24 14.55
CA GLN A 230 -1.91 -2.74 15.60
C GLN A 230 -2.04 -3.49 16.94
N GLY A 231 -2.74 -4.63 16.96
CA GLY A 231 -2.91 -5.47 18.16
C GLY A 231 -4.24 -5.27 18.90
N GLY A 232 -5.17 -4.49 18.34
CA GLY A 232 -6.55 -4.42 18.80
C GLY A 232 -7.35 -5.69 18.47
N GLN A 233 -8.65 -5.63 18.74
CA GLN A 233 -9.61 -6.70 18.45
C GLN A 233 -10.82 -6.12 17.73
N PHE A 234 -11.54 -6.96 16.99
CA PHE A 234 -12.84 -6.56 16.43
C PHE A 234 -13.84 -6.37 17.58
N ASP A 235 -14.69 -5.35 17.45
CA ASP A 235 -15.77 -5.12 18.41
C ASP A 235 -16.74 -6.31 18.43
N LEU A 236 -17.50 -6.45 19.51
CA LEU A 236 -18.49 -7.53 19.63
C LEU A 236 -19.51 -7.45 18.48
N GLY A 237 -19.74 -8.58 17.81
CA GLY A 237 -20.64 -8.65 16.65
C GLY A 237 -19.99 -8.21 15.33
N CYS A 238 -18.75 -7.73 15.36
CA CYS A 238 -17.98 -7.33 14.20
C CYS A 238 -16.97 -8.40 13.78
N ARG A 239 -16.78 -8.57 12.47
CA ARG A 239 -15.80 -9.49 11.90
C ARG A 239 -15.26 -9.00 10.55
N PRO A 240 -14.06 -9.44 10.14
CA PRO A 240 -13.56 -9.14 8.81
C PRO A 240 -14.25 -10.00 7.76
N ILE A 241 -14.59 -9.40 6.63
CA ILE A 241 -15.02 -10.10 5.41
C ILE A 241 -14.11 -9.68 4.25
N ILE A 242 -13.99 -10.53 3.22
CA ILE A 242 -13.17 -10.27 2.04
C ILE A 242 -13.99 -10.39 0.75
N LYS A 243 -13.76 -9.42 -0.14
CA LYS A 243 -14.28 -9.42 -1.52
C LYS A 243 -13.13 -9.61 -2.51
N LEU A 244 -13.04 -10.77 -3.16
CA LEU A 244 -11.96 -11.14 -4.09
C LEU A 244 -12.31 -10.78 -5.55
N TRP A 245 -11.32 -10.46 -6.39
CA TRP A 245 -11.56 -10.14 -7.80
C TRP A 245 -10.51 -10.63 -8.78
N ASP A 246 -9.40 -11.19 -8.33
CA ASP A 246 -8.38 -11.77 -9.21
C ASP A 246 -7.54 -12.76 -8.41
N GLN A 247 -6.94 -13.72 -9.11
CA GLN A 247 -5.90 -14.57 -8.57
C GLN A 247 -4.86 -14.81 -9.66
N ILE A 248 -3.60 -14.59 -9.30
CA ILE A 248 -2.45 -14.77 -10.20
C ILE A 248 -1.47 -15.80 -9.65
N PRO A 249 -0.67 -16.47 -10.50
CA PRO A 249 0.40 -17.33 -10.05
C PRO A 249 1.45 -16.55 -9.24
N LEU A 250 2.05 -17.17 -8.22
CA LEU A 250 3.11 -16.54 -7.43
C LEU A 250 4.30 -16.08 -8.28
N ALA A 251 4.61 -16.78 -9.37
CA ALA A 251 5.66 -16.40 -10.32
C ALA A 251 5.40 -15.04 -11.02
N SER A 252 4.15 -14.59 -11.07
CA SER A 252 3.73 -13.29 -11.60
C SER A 252 3.77 -12.18 -10.54
N VAL A 253 3.93 -12.52 -9.25
CA VAL A 253 4.02 -11.57 -8.12
C VAL A 253 5.45 -11.03 -8.01
N LYS A 254 5.86 -10.26 -9.02
CA LYS A 254 7.16 -9.58 -9.05
C LYS A 254 7.07 -8.31 -9.89
N LYS A 255 8.06 -7.44 -9.75
CA LYS A 255 8.17 -6.24 -10.58
C LYS A 255 8.25 -6.63 -12.06
N GLY A 256 7.35 -6.08 -12.87
CA GLY A 256 7.22 -6.43 -14.29
C GLY A 256 6.75 -7.87 -14.54
N GLY A 257 6.26 -8.55 -13.50
CA GLY A 257 5.64 -9.87 -13.61
C GLY A 257 4.37 -9.78 -14.44
N ARG A 258 4.22 -10.72 -15.37
CA ARG A 258 3.06 -10.80 -16.26
C ARG A 258 2.31 -12.08 -15.98
N CYS A 259 0.99 -12.02 -16.15
CA CYS A 259 0.16 -13.21 -16.20
C CYS A 259 -0.53 -13.24 -17.57
N ASP A 260 -0.10 -14.17 -18.42
CA ASP A 260 -0.63 -14.29 -19.78
C ASP A 260 -2.02 -14.96 -19.80
N THR A 261 -2.40 -15.66 -18.73
CA THR A 261 -3.76 -16.17 -18.55
C THR A 261 -4.75 -15.01 -18.60
N PRO A 262 -5.72 -15.00 -19.52
CA PRO A 262 -6.69 -13.91 -19.64
C PRO A 262 -7.49 -13.68 -18.36
N TYR A 263 -7.83 -12.42 -18.06
CA TYR A 263 -8.58 -12.07 -16.85
C TYR A 263 -9.91 -12.82 -16.74
N LYS A 264 -10.62 -13.01 -17.86
CA LYS A 264 -11.87 -13.81 -17.90
C LYS A 264 -11.70 -15.22 -17.34
N ASP A 265 -10.57 -15.85 -17.60
CA ASP A 265 -10.32 -17.24 -17.22
C ASP A 265 -9.90 -17.29 -15.75
N ARG A 266 -9.05 -16.35 -15.30
CA ARG A 266 -8.68 -16.21 -13.88
C ARG A 266 -9.89 -15.89 -13.00
N PHE A 267 -10.72 -14.93 -13.44
CA PHE A 267 -11.92 -14.52 -12.72
C PHE A 267 -12.96 -15.63 -12.67
N GLY A 268 -13.19 -16.34 -13.78
CA GLY A 268 -14.09 -17.49 -13.83
C GLY A 268 -13.65 -18.60 -12.87
N GLN A 269 -12.38 -19.01 -12.95
CA GLN A 269 -11.82 -20.04 -12.06
C GLN A 269 -11.94 -19.64 -10.59
N LEU A 270 -11.57 -18.41 -10.23
CA LEU A 270 -11.69 -17.93 -8.86
C LEU A 270 -13.15 -17.87 -8.40
N THR A 271 -14.07 -17.51 -9.28
CA THR A 271 -15.51 -17.46 -8.97
C THR A 271 -16.05 -18.85 -8.62
N ASP A 272 -15.70 -19.87 -9.41
CA ASP A 272 -16.12 -21.25 -9.15
C ASP A 272 -15.56 -21.76 -7.81
N LEU A 273 -14.27 -21.49 -7.56
CA LEU A 273 -13.59 -21.87 -6.32
C LEU A 273 -14.22 -21.19 -5.10
N VAL A 274 -14.39 -19.87 -5.13
CA VAL A 274 -14.98 -19.09 -4.03
C VAL A 274 -16.43 -19.50 -3.77
N THR A 275 -17.19 -19.81 -4.82
CA THR A 275 -18.57 -20.33 -4.69
C THR A 275 -18.57 -21.69 -3.99
N ALA A 276 -17.63 -22.58 -4.35
CA ALA A 276 -17.49 -23.90 -3.75
C ALA A 276 -17.06 -23.86 -2.28
N LEU A 277 -16.37 -22.80 -1.82
CA LEU A 277 -16.03 -22.63 -0.39
C LEU A 277 -17.28 -22.51 0.49
N ALA A 278 -18.41 -22.02 -0.05
CA ALA A 278 -19.64 -21.73 0.69
C ALA A 278 -19.41 -20.93 1.99
N HIS A 279 -18.41 -20.04 1.99
CA HIS A 279 -17.93 -19.36 3.18
C HIS A 279 -18.60 -18.00 3.38
N SER A 280 -19.19 -17.75 4.55
CA SER A 280 -19.98 -16.53 4.78
C SER A 280 -19.18 -15.21 4.71
N ALA A 281 -17.87 -15.26 5.03
CA ALA A 281 -17.00 -14.09 5.02
C ALA A 281 -16.13 -13.94 3.76
N ILE A 282 -16.18 -14.89 2.80
CA ILE A 282 -15.36 -14.86 1.58
C ILE A 282 -16.30 -14.86 0.38
N SER A 283 -16.19 -13.86 -0.48
CA SER A 283 -17.04 -13.78 -1.68
C SER A 283 -16.35 -13.06 -2.81
N MET A 284 -16.84 -13.25 -4.03
CA MET A 284 -16.39 -12.48 -5.19
C MET A 284 -16.91 -11.04 -5.10
N ILE A 285 -16.14 -10.10 -5.66
CA ILE A 285 -16.62 -8.75 -5.88
C ILE A 285 -17.81 -8.78 -6.83
N GLU A 286 -18.81 -7.94 -6.55
CA GLU A 286 -19.94 -7.86 -7.45
C GLU A 286 -19.50 -7.37 -8.83
N THR A 287 -19.95 -8.10 -9.84
CA THR A 287 -19.47 -7.97 -11.21
C THR A 287 -20.64 -8.09 -12.18
N ARG A 288 -20.70 -7.16 -13.13
CA ARG A 288 -21.62 -7.18 -14.27
C ARG A 288 -20.82 -7.17 -15.56
N ILE A 289 -21.21 -8.01 -16.52
CA ILE A 289 -20.70 -7.91 -17.90
C ILE A 289 -21.48 -6.82 -18.63
N VAL A 290 -20.76 -5.88 -19.24
CA VAL A 290 -21.33 -4.74 -19.97
C VAL A 290 -20.78 -4.67 -21.39
N TYR A 291 -21.60 -4.21 -22.34
CA TYR A 291 -21.29 -4.20 -23.77
C TYR A 291 -21.20 -2.78 -24.35
N SER A 292 -21.22 -1.77 -23.49
CA SER A 292 -21.02 -0.38 -23.87
C SER A 292 -20.52 0.45 -22.70
N PHE A 293 -19.88 1.59 -23.00
CA PHE A 293 -19.50 2.55 -21.96
C PHE A 293 -20.72 3.08 -21.20
N LYS A 294 -21.85 3.24 -21.90
CA LYS A 294 -23.11 3.65 -21.28
C LYS A 294 -23.57 2.63 -20.23
N GLU A 295 -23.57 1.33 -20.55
CA GLU A 295 -23.92 0.28 -19.58
C GLU A 295 -22.97 0.25 -18.36
N ALA A 296 -21.69 0.58 -18.55
CA ALA A 296 -20.75 0.72 -17.45
C ALA A 296 -21.13 1.88 -16.52
N ILE A 297 -21.56 3.02 -17.09
CA ILE A 297 -22.08 4.16 -16.32
C ILE A 297 -23.41 3.81 -15.65
N ASP A 298 -24.31 3.13 -16.33
CA ASP A 298 -25.60 2.70 -15.75
C ASP A 298 -25.37 1.77 -14.55
N HIS A 299 -24.39 0.85 -14.66
CA HIS A 299 -23.97 0.02 -13.54
C HIS A 299 -23.45 0.88 -12.36
N TYR A 300 -22.65 1.92 -12.63
CA TYR A 300 -22.20 2.87 -11.61
C TYR A 300 -23.37 3.60 -10.94
N VAL A 301 -24.33 4.14 -11.72
CA VAL A 301 -25.44 4.95 -11.19
C VAL A 301 -26.35 4.15 -10.27
N VAL A 302 -26.63 2.88 -10.62
CA VAL A 302 -27.39 1.97 -9.76
C VAL A 302 -26.71 1.81 -8.39
N TRP A 303 -25.37 1.79 -8.37
CA TRP A 303 -24.58 1.64 -7.16
C TRP A 303 -24.41 2.94 -6.36
N ASP A 304 -24.34 4.08 -7.02
CA ASP A 304 -24.29 5.40 -6.38
C ASP A 304 -25.60 5.68 -5.60
N ALA A 305 -26.76 5.26 -6.14
CA ALA A 305 -28.04 5.30 -5.43
C ALA A 305 -28.05 4.43 -4.15
N ASN A 306 -27.20 3.40 -4.08
CA ASN A 306 -26.99 2.54 -2.91
C ASN A 306 -25.81 3.00 -2.02
N LYS A 307 -25.29 4.22 -2.21
CA LYS A 307 -24.12 4.80 -1.50
C LYS A 307 -22.81 4.05 -1.69
N VAL A 308 -22.62 3.38 -2.82
CA VAL A 308 -21.32 2.77 -3.17
C VAL A 308 -20.49 3.75 -4.00
N SER A 309 -19.21 3.90 -3.65
CA SER A 309 -18.39 5.03 -4.04
C SER A 309 -17.80 4.98 -5.45
N SER A 310 -17.86 3.84 -6.17
CA SER A 310 -17.58 3.75 -7.62
C SER A 310 -17.62 2.33 -8.21
N VAL A 311 -17.39 2.23 -9.53
CA VAL A 311 -17.24 0.99 -10.32
C VAL A 311 -15.91 1.02 -11.08
N GLN A 312 -15.27 -0.13 -11.24
CA GLN A 312 -14.04 -0.35 -12.01
C GLN A 312 -14.31 -1.23 -13.23
N ILE A 313 -13.75 -0.87 -14.40
CA ILE A 313 -13.86 -1.67 -15.62
C ILE A 313 -12.55 -2.40 -15.95
N LYS A 314 -12.63 -3.69 -16.30
CA LYS A 314 -11.48 -4.55 -16.59
C LYS A 314 -11.64 -5.24 -17.95
N TYR A 315 -10.58 -5.19 -18.77
CA TYR A 315 -10.56 -5.77 -20.13
C TYR A 315 -9.22 -6.43 -20.50
N HIS A 316 -8.16 -6.27 -19.69
CA HIS A 316 -6.79 -6.59 -20.11
C HIS A 316 -6.07 -7.62 -19.24
N PRO A 317 -5.05 -8.31 -19.80
CA PRO A 317 -4.17 -9.18 -19.03
C PRO A 317 -3.48 -8.41 -17.91
N TYR A 318 -3.07 -9.14 -16.85
CA TYR A 318 -2.34 -8.56 -15.72
C TYR A 318 -0.96 -8.10 -16.24
N LYS A 319 -0.69 -6.80 -16.12
CA LYS A 319 0.56 -6.16 -16.54
C LYS A 319 1.25 -5.50 -15.36
#